data_AF-A0A7W3WM38-F1
#
_entry.id   AF-A0A7W3WM38-F1
#
_cell.length_a   1.000
_cell.length_b   1.000
_cell.length_c   1.000
_cell.angle_alpha   90.00
_cell.angle_beta   90.00
_cell.angle_gamma   90.00
#
_symmetry.space_group_name_H-M   'P 1'
#
loop_
_entity.id
_entity.type
_entity.pdbx_description
1 polymer ?
#
loop_
_entity_poly.entity_id
_entity_poly.type
_entity_poly.pdbx_seq_one_letter_code
_entity_poly.pdbx_strand_id
1 'polypeptide(L)'
;MDAMDVPAPPPAGGSLWLHPDDDLAPNRPGEHLYARLEASPPPAPVRLAHRLLGRPDPHRQAARELTAARRVAAEIDALEIGGWHALHALPLPAGAYLDHLLVGPGGLFAVRAAWCGGVRVRVGQDVAR
;
A
#
# COMPACT_ATOMS: atom_id res chain seq x y z
N MET A 1 -8.86 -25.66 -15.25
CA MET A 1 -7.61 -25.34 -14.55
C MET A 1 -6.66 -24.82 -15.62
N ASP A 2 -6.82 -23.55 -15.98
CA ASP A 2 -5.85 -22.86 -16.84
C ASP A 2 -4.61 -22.58 -15.99
N ALA A 3 -3.48 -23.12 -16.42
CA ALA A 3 -2.19 -22.76 -15.86
C ALA A 3 -1.97 -21.29 -16.16
N MET A 4 -1.80 -20.48 -15.11
CA MET A 4 -1.24 -19.13 -15.27
C MET A 4 0.10 -19.30 -15.96
N ASP A 5 0.17 -18.81 -17.20
CA ASP A 5 1.41 -18.62 -17.94
C ASP A 5 2.21 -17.55 -17.18
N VAL A 6 3.02 -18.01 -16.22
CA VAL A 6 3.96 -17.16 -15.51
C VAL A 6 5.16 -17.02 -16.44
N PRO A 7 5.40 -15.84 -17.05
CA PRO A 7 6.50 -15.66 -17.97
C PRO A 7 7.82 -15.99 -17.27
N ALA A 8 8.70 -16.69 -17.98
CA ALA A 8 10.03 -17.04 -17.47
C ALA A 8 10.78 -15.77 -17.01
N PRO A 9 11.52 -15.82 -15.87
CA PRO A 9 12.26 -14.67 -15.40
C PRO A 9 13.26 -14.24 -16.49
N PRO A 10 13.37 -12.93 -16.78
CA PRO A 10 14.30 -12.44 -17.79
C PRO A 10 15.74 -12.83 -17.42
N PRO A 11 16.62 -13.05 -18.41
CA PRO A 11 18.00 -13.45 -18.15
C PRO A 11 18.69 -12.41 -17.26
N ALA A 12 19.30 -12.89 -16.17
CA ALA A 12 20.12 -12.10 -15.27
C ALA A 12 21.33 -11.55 -16.04
N GLY A 13 21.22 -10.33 -16.53
CA GLY A 13 22.23 -9.70 -17.39
C GLY A 13 21.70 -8.60 -18.32
N GLY A 14 20.39 -8.36 -18.36
CA GLY A 14 19.83 -7.16 -18.98
C GLY A 14 20.15 -5.90 -18.17
N SER A 15 20.26 -4.77 -18.85
CA SER A 15 20.30 -3.44 -18.23
C SER A 15 19.23 -3.34 -17.15
N LEU A 16 19.58 -2.95 -15.91
CA LEU A 16 18.66 -2.72 -14.79
C LEU A 16 17.67 -1.55 -15.03
N TRP A 17 17.51 -1.16 -16.29
CA TRP A 17 16.59 -0.14 -16.74
C TRP A 17 15.21 -0.76 -16.89
N LEU A 18 14.39 -0.53 -15.88
CA LEU A 18 12.94 -0.65 -16.01
C LEU A 18 12.44 0.49 -16.90
N HIS A 19 11.36 0.25 -17.63
CA HIS A 19 10.60 1.34 -18.22
C HIS A 19 10.14 2.26 -17.07
N PRO A 20 10.10 3.59 -17.24
CA PRO A 20 9.68 4.50 -16.16
C PRO A 20 8.32 4.15 -15.54
N ASP A 21 7.40 3.62 -16.35
CA ASP A 21 6.08 3.17 -15.87
C ASP A 21 6.11 1.88 -15.05
N ASP A 22 7.18 1.09 -15.18
CA ASP A 22 7.40 -0.15 -14.44
C ASP A 22 8.28 0.06 -13.20
N ASP A 23 8.92 1.24 -13.07
CA ASP A 23 9.68 1.60 -11.89
C ASP A 23 8.74 2.07 -10.78
N LEU A 24 8.66 1.27 -9.72
CA LEU A 24 7.84 1.55 -8.53
C LEU A 24 8.62 2.30 -7.43
N ALA A 25 9.93 2.52 -7.60
CA ALA A 25 10.74 3.29 -6.66
C ALA A 25 10.20 4.70 -6.36
N PRO A 26 9.62 5.46 -7.32
CA PRO A 26 9.12 6.80 -7.04
C PRO A 26 7.73 6.83 -6.37
N ASN A 27 7.07 5.69 -6.15
CA ASN A 27 5.74 5.67 -5.54
C ASN A 27 5.73 6.34 -4.17
N ARG A 28 4.77 7.25 -3.96
CA ARG A 28 4.61 7.88 -2.65
C ARG A 28 3.94 6.89 -1.67
N PRO A 29 4.16 7.07 -0.36
CA PRO A 29 3.38 6.34 0.65
C PRO A 29 1.88 6.51 0.44
N GLY A 30 1.20 5.40 0.16
CA GLY A 30 -0.23 5.38 -0.15
C GLY A 30 -0.60 5.92 -1.53
N GLU A 31 0.28 5.81 -2.54
CA GLU A 31 0.04 6.30 -3.93
C GLU A 31 -1.38 6.00 -4.45
N HIS A 32 -1.83 4.75 -4.29
CA HIS A 32 -3.16 4.28 -4.71
C HIS A 32 -4.36 5.01 -4.04
N LEU A 33 -4.14 5.76 -2.96
CA LEU A 33 -5.18 6.47 -2.22
C LEU A 33 -5.40 7.91 -2.71
N TYR A 34 -4.44 8.52 -3.40
CA TYR A 34 -4.57 9.90 -3.85
C TYR A 34 -5.72 10.06 -4.85
N ALA A 35 -5.83 9.17 -5.85
CA ALA A 35 -6.95 9.17 -6.80
C ALA A 35 -8.32 9.05 -6.10
N ARG A 36 -8.43 8.25 -5.03
CA ARG A 36 -9.66 8.12 -4.24
C ARG A 36 -10.01 9.39 -3.46
N LEU A 37 -9.01 10.17 -3.07
CA LEU A 37 -9.18 11.43 -2.33
C LEU A 37 -9.44 12.62 -3.25
N GLU A 38 -8.89 12.59 -4.47
CA GLU A 38 -9.13 13.57 -5.53
C GLU A 38 -10.52 13.41 -6.16
N ALA A 39 -11.07 12.20 -6.16
CA ALA A 39 -12.45 11.98 -6.55
C ALA A 39 -13.39 12.83 -5.69
N SER A 40 -14.32 13.55 -6.34
CA SER A 40 -15.30 14.41 -5.67
C SER A 40 -15.99 13.66 -4.52
N PRO A 41 -15.95 14.18 -3.28
CA PRO A 41 -16.61 13.53 -2.17
C PRO A 41 -18.12 13.50 -2.42
N PRO A 42 -18.84 12.50 -1.89
CA PRO A 42 -20.28 12.47 -1.99
C PRO A 42 -20.90 13.75 -1.40
N PRO A 43 -22.03 14.24 -1.94
CA PRO A 43 -22.67 15.47 -1.48
C PRO A 43 -22.89 15.48 0.04
N ALA A 44 -22.86 16.66 0.65
CA ALA A 44 -23.10 16.85 2.09
C ALA A 44 -24.29 16.05 2.68
N PRO A 45 -25.49 15.99 2.06
CA PRO A 45 -26.60 15.20 2.59
C PRO A 45 -26.30 13.70 2.61
N VAL A 46 -25.59 13.18 1.60
CA VAL A 46 -25.18 11.76 1.54
C VAL A 46 -24.19 11.47 2.67
N ARG A 47 -23.20 12.33 2.87
CA ARG A 47 -22.23 12.17 3.98
C ARG A 47 -22.88 12.22 5.35
N LEU A 48 -23.87 13.10 5.53
CA LEU A 48 -24.66 13.16 6.77
C LEU A 48 -25.47 11.87 6.97
N ALA A 49 -26.13 11.37 5.92
CA ALA A 49 -26.86 10.11 5.97
C ALA A 49 -25.94 8.93 6.34
N HIS A 50 -24.75 8.84 5.74
CA HIS A 50 -23.75 7.82 6.11
C HIS A 50 -23.38 7.92 7.60
N ARG A 51 -23.14 9.13 8.12
CA ARG A 51 -22.84 9.35 9.53
C ARG A 51 -23.99 8.92 10.46
N LEU A 52 -25.23 9.27 10.11
CA LEU A 52 -26.41 8.92 10.91
C LEU A 52 -26.71 7.42 10.89
N LEU A 53 -26.49 6.76 9.75
CA LEU A 53 -26.70 5.32 9.57
C LEU A 53 -25.50 4.48 10.03
N GLY A 54 -24.46 5.09 10.61
CA GLY A 54 -23.23 4.39 11.01
C GLY A 54 -22.48 3.73 9.86
N ARG A 55 -22.73 4.17 8.61
CA ARG A 55 -22.07 3.61 7.43
C ARG A 55 -20.65 4.16 7.29
N PRO A 56 -19.68 3.33 6.88
CA PRO A 56 -18.34 3.82 6.58
C PRO A 56 -18.41 4.89 5.47
N ASP A 57 -17.66 5.98 5.68
CA ASP A 57 -17.46 7.05 4.70
C ASP A 57 -16.18 6.73 3.92
N PRO A 58 -16.25 6.35 2.63
CA PRO A 58 -15.09 5.91 1.86
C PRO A 58 -13.99 6.97 1.74
N HIS A 59 -14.35 8.25 1.70
CA HIS A 59 -13.39 9.36 1.59
C HIS A 59 -12.63 9.54 2.91
N ARG A 60 -13.37 9.53 4.04
CA ARG A 60 -12.76 9.54 5.37
C ARG A 60 -11.87 8.32 5.62
N GLN A 61 -12.29 7.15 5.14
CA GLN A 61 -11.51 5.92 5.27
C GLN A 61 -10.19 6.02 4.48
N ALA A 62 -10.23 6.46 3.22
CA ALA A 62 -9.03 6.69 2.41
C ALA A 62 -8.08 7.70 3.07
N ALA A 63 -8.60 8.78 3.66
CA ALA A 63 -7.79 9.78 4.35
C ALA A 63 -7.08 9.20 5.59
N ARG A 64 -7.73 8.29 6.33
CA ARG A 64 -7.15 7.58 7.47
C ARG A 64 -6.08 6.58 7.04
N GLU A 65 -6.35 5.82 5.99
CA GLU A 65 -5.39 4.90 5.38
C GLU A 65 -4.14 5.64 4.93
N LEU A 66 -4.29 6.80 4.25
CA LEU A 66 -3.16 7.61 3.80
C LEU A 66 -2.37 8.17 4.98
N THR A 67 -3.05 8.61 6.05
CA THR A 67 -2.38 9.08 7.27
C THR A 67 -1.55 7.97 7.92
N ALA A 68 -2.08 6.75 7.98
CA ALA A 68 -1.36 5.61 8.53
C ALA A 68 -0.14 5.27 7.66
N ALA A 69 -0.32 5.16 6.34
CA ALA A 69 0.76 4.86 5.39
C ALA A 69 1.91 5.90 5.48
N ARG A 70 1.58 7.20 5.52
CA ARG A 70 2.61 8.26 5.64
C ARG A 70 3.37 8.23 6.97
N ARG A 71 2.67 7.93 8.08
CA ARG A 71 3.32 7.82 9.39
C ARG A 71 4.26 6.63 9.46
N VAL A 72 3.82 5.47 8.98
CA VAL A 72 4.64 4.26 8.98
C VAL A 72 5.83 4.42 8.01
N ALA A 73 5.61 5.02 6.83
CA ALA A 73 6.70 5.32 5.90
C ALA A 73 7.78 6.20 6.52
N ALA A 74 7.43 7.27 7.23
CA ALA A 74 8.42 8.13 7.87
C ALA A 74 9.38 7.38 8.81
N GLU A 75 8.89 6.37 9.54
CA GLU A 75 9.71 5.51 10.40
C GLU A 75 10.54 4.50 9.60
N ILE A 76 9.97 3.95 8.52
CA ILE A 76 10.65 3.01 7.63
C ILE A 76 11.79 3.71 6.88
N ASP A 77 11.56 4.90 6.35
CA ASP A 77 12.53 5.66 5.55
C ASP A 77 13.74 6.05 6.40
N ALA A 78 13.55 6.27 7.70
CA ALA A 78 14.65 6.50 8.64
C ALA A 78 15.61 5.30 8.77
N LEU A 79 15.17 4.08 8.40
CA LEU A 79 16.01 2.89 8.40
C LEU A 79 17.02 2.86 7.24
N GLU A 80 16.94 3.80 6.29
CA GLU A 80 17.90 3.93 5.18
C GLU A 80 19.34 4.08 5.68
N ILE A 81 19.54 4.76 6.81
CA ILE A 81 20.85 4.89 7.48
C ILE A 81 21.44 3.50 7.84
N GLY A 82 20.58 2.51 8.06
CA GLY A 82 20.95 1.12 8.35
C GLY A 82 21.04 0.21 7.12
N GLY A 83 20.97 0.76 5.90
CA GLY A 83 21.03 0.00 4.64
C GLY A 83 19.70 -0.67 4.26
N TRP A 84 18.57 -0.15 4.77
CA TRP A 84 17.24 -0.57 4.33
C TRP A 84 16.73 0.32 3.20
N HIS A 85 16.13 -0.28 2.18
CA HIS A 85 15.42 0.42 1.13
C HIS A 85 13.95 0.06 1.17
N ALA A 86 13.07 1.03 0.96
CA ALA A 86 11.64 0.84 0.97
C ALA A 86 11.02 1.14 -0.40
N LEU A 87 10.09 0.28 -0.81
CA LEU A 87 9.14 0.55 -1.88
C LEU A 87 7.77 0.76 -1.24
N HIS A 88 7.00 1.74 -1.74
CA HIS A 88 5.68 2.02 -1.19
C HIS A 88 4.57 1.78 -2.23
N ALA A 89 3.37 1.47 -1.74
CA ALA A 89 2.16 1.28 -2.54
C ALA A 89 2.37 0.35 -3.75
N LEU A 90 2.89 -0.87 -3.52
CA LEU A 90 3.18 -1.81 -4.60
C LEU A 90 1.88 -2.46 -5.07
N PRO A 91 1.50 -2.35 -6.36
CA PRO A 91 0.34 -3.04 -6.90
C PRO A 91 0.56 -4.55 -6.88
N LEU A 92 -0.50 -5.27 -6.54
CA LEU A 92 -0.60 -6.72 -6.62
C LEU A 92 -1.71 -7.10 -7.63
N PRO A 93 -1.71 -8.36 -8.12
CA PRO A 93 -2.81 -8.87 -8.92
C PRO A 93 -4.18 -8.67 -8.24
N ALA A 94 -5.24 -8.63 -9.05
CA ALA A 94 -6.62 -8.39 -8.59
C ALA A 94 -6.84 -7.04 -7.88
N GLY A 95 -5.98 -6.04 -8.11
CA GLY A 95 -6.15 -4.68 -7.60
C GLY A 95 -5.84 -4.53 -6.10
N ALA A 96 -5.17 -5.52 -5.51
CA ALA A 96 -4.63 -5.42 -4.16
C ALA A 96 -3.33 -4.59 -4.15
N TYR A 97 -2.89 -4.17 -2.97
CA TYR A 97 -1.65 -3.41 -2.79
C TYR A 97 -0.91 -3.85 -1.52
N LEU A 98 0.42 -3.84 -1.57
CA LEU A 98 1.26 -3.80 -0.37
C LEU A 98 1.54 -2.33 -0.02
N ASP A 99 1.41 -1.96 1.26
CA ASP A 99 1.69 -0.58 1.65
C ASP A 99 3.17 -0.27 1.56
N HIS A 100 4.02 -1.13 2.14
CA HIS A 100 5.46 -0.97 2.16
C HIS A 100 6.17 -2.32 2.01
N LEU A 101 7.22 -2.36 1.20
CA LEU A 101 8.14 -3.48 1.08
C LEU A 101 9.55 -2.99 1.41
N LEU A 102 10.16 -3.57 2.45
CA LEU A 102 11.51 -3.24 2.87
C LEU A 102 12.49 -4.32 2.40
N VAL A 103 13.61 -3.90 1.84
CA VAL A 103 14.74 -4.73 1.41
C VAL A 103 15.98 -4.26 2.15
N GLY A 104 16.66 -5.17 2.84
CA GLY A 104 17.87 -4.78 3.58
C GLY A 104 18.60 -5.96 4.21
N PRO A 105 19.56 -5.69 5.11
CA PRO A 105 20.49 -6.70 5.65
C PRO A 105 19.79 -7.83 6.42
N GLY A 106 18.58 -7.60 6.94
CA GLY A 106 17.77 -8.61 7.62
C GLY A 106 16.84 -9.41 6.70
N GLY A 107 16.86 -9.16 5.39
CA GLY A 107 15.99 -9.80 4.40
C GLY A 107 14.89 -8.89 3.87
N LEU A 108 13.72 -9.48 3.59
CA LEU A 108 12.58 -8.82 2.97
C LEU A 108 11.39 -8.77 3.93
N PHE A 109 10.78 -7.60 4.09
CA PHE A 109 9.61 -7.43 4.96
C PHE A 109 8.48 -6.70 4.22
N ALA A 110 7.29 -7.28 4.21
CA ALA A 110 6.07 -6.59 3.80
C ALA A 110 5.36 -6.02 5.04
N VAL A 111 5.10 -4.72 5.04
CA VAL A 111 4.48 -4.02 6.17
C VAL A 111 3.16 -3.41 5.72
N ARG A 112 2.10 -3.70 6.49
CA ARG A 112 0.78 -3.08 6.36
C ARG A 112 0.66 -1.92 7.36
N ALA A 113 0.23 -0.77 6.88
CA ALA A 113 -0.13 0.38 7.70
C ALA A 113 -1.66 0.48 7.83
N ALA A 114 -2.16 0.39 9.06
CA ALA A 114 -3.61 0.46 9.32
C ALA A 114 -3.91 1.52 10.38
N TRP A 115 -4.95 2.32 10.13
CA TRP A 115 -5.48 3.24 11.14
C TRP A 115 -6.40 2.51 12.11
N CYS A 116 -5.93 2.26 13.32
CA CYS A 116 -6.71 1.64 14.38
C CYS A 116 -7.01 2.71 15.43
N GLY A 117 -8.25 3.18 15.51
CA GLY A 117 -8.67 4.31 16.36
C GLY A 117 -8.65 4.02 17.87
N GLY A 118 -7.56 3.48 18.40
CA GLY A 118 -7.39 3.09 19.80
C GLY A 118 -8.09 1.78 20.19
N VAL A 119 -8.68 1.06 19.23
CA VAL A 119 -9.37 -0.20 19.48
C VAL A 119 -8.42 -1.39 19.47
N ARG A 120 -8.78 -2.45 20.17
CA ARG A 120 -8.10 -3.74 20.06
C ARG A 120 -8.26 -4.28 18.64
N VAL A 121 -7.16 -4.65 18.03
CA VAL A 121 -7.12 -5.24 16.69
C VAL A 121 -6.64 -6.67 16.75
N ARG A 122 -7.16 -7.49 15.84
CA ARG A 122 -6.69 -8.86 15.60
C ARG A 122 -6.04 -8.88 14.22
N VAL A 123 -4.82 -9.38 14.17
CA VAL A 123 -4.13 -9.66 12.92
C VAL A 123 -4.40 -11.13 12.59
N GLY A 124 -4.96 -11.40 11.42
CA GLY A 124 -5.14 -12.76 10.92
C GLY A 124 -3.79 -13.48 10.81
N GLN A 125 -3.79 -14.79 10.92
CA GLN A 125 -2.59 -15.61 10.74
C GLN A 125 -2.84 -16.48 9.52
N ASP A 126 -2.38 -16.02 8.37
CA ASP A 126 -2.37 -16.81 7.14
C ASP A 126 -0.92 -17.00 6.73
N VAL A 127 -0.54 -18.25 6.47
CA VAL A 127 0.79 -18.62 5.98
C VAL A 127 0.65 -18.88 4.49
N ALA A 128 1.31 -18.05 3.68
CA ALA A 128 1.48 -18.35 2.26
C ALA A 128 2.27 -19.67 2.16
N ARG A 129 1.71 -20.64 1.43
CA ARG A 129 2.33 -21.96 1.19
C ARG A 129 3.06 -21.96 -0.14
#